data_AF-A0A430J6H9-F1
#
_entry.id   AF-A0A430J6H9-F1
#
_cell.length_a   1.000
_cell.length_b   1.000
_cell.length_c   1.000
_cell.angle_alpha   90.00
_cell.angle_beta   90.00
_cell.angle_gamma   90.00
#
_symmetry.space_group_name_H-M   'P 1'
#
loop_
_entity.id
_entity.type
_entity.pdbx_description
1 polymer ?
#
loop_
_entity_poly.entity_id
_entity_poly.type
_entity_poly.pdbx_seq_one_letter_code
_entity_poly.pdbx_strand_id
1 'polypeptide(L)'
;MKKNASKMTRSAGWLTALSLLIVLSGCSLGQKPGVSASPQSSAIATSTATPLPSASSSPSATASPSAKPTATPDPWDGWTLDDKIGQLIIAGIDGTTVTDQTRELITKYHLGGILLYKPNVTSTKQLVALTNGIKLANRVNKQPLWLGADEEGGRV
;
A
#
# COMPACT_ATOMS: atom_id res chain seq x y z
N MET A 1 17.17 -64.45 17.66
CA MET A 1 15.90 -64.52 16.89
C MET A 1 16.13 -64.15 15.42
N LYS A 2 15.14 -64.38 14.54
CA LYS A 2 15.30 -64.33 13.07
C LYS A 2 15.49 -62.90 12.54
N LYS A 3 16.35 -62.76 11.52
CA LYS A 3 16.60 -61.51 10.78
C LYS A 3 15.41 -61.22 9.85
N ASN A 4 15.05 -59.96 9.65
CA ASN A 4 14.11 -59.54 8.61
C ASN A 4 14.80 -58.56 7.65
N ALA A 5 14.91 -58.95 6.38
CA ALA A 5 15.52 -58.15 5.33
C ALA A 5 14.76 -58.36 4.02
N SER A 6 14.35 -57.26 3.39
CA SER A 6 13.84 -57.20 2.01
C SER A 6 14.54 -56.01 1.35
N LYS A 7 15.49 -56.22 0.42
CA LYS A 7 15.23 -56.31 -1.03
C LYS A 7 14.28 -55.18 -1.48
N MET A 8 14.70 -54.07 -2.08
CA MET A 8 15.74 -53.77 -3.11
C MET A 8 15.43 -54.27 -4.53
N THR A 9 14.78 -53.41 -5.32
CA THR A 9 14.84 -53.24 -6.80
C THR A 9 14.25 -51.84 -7.07
N ARG A 10 14.97 -50.79 -7.49
CA ARG A 10 15.70 -50.57 -8.76
C ARG A 10 14.84 -50.81 -10.02
N SER A 11 14.23 -49.74 -10.54
CA SER A 11 13.77 -49.60 -11.91
C SER A 11 14.30 -48.26 -12.47
N ALA A 12 15.31 -48.34 -13.33
CA ALA A 12 15.91 -47.17 -13.98
C ALA A 12 15.60 -47.22 -15.47
N GLY A 13 15.03 -46.14 -15.98
CA GLY A 13 14.81 -45.90 -17.40
C GLY A 13 13.69 -46.74 -18.05
N TRP A 14 12.87 -46.06 -18.86
CA TRP A 14 12.49 -46.36 -20.24
C TRP A 14 11.59 -45.18 -20.69
N LEU A 15 11.46 -44.96 -22.01
CA LEU A 15 10.67 -43.86 -22.62
C LEU A 15 11.31 -42.45 -22.61
N THR A 16 12.55 -42.35 -23.09
CA THR A 16 12.92 -41.23 -23.96
C THR A 16 12.32 -41.42 -25.36
N ALA A 17 11.93 -40.32 -26.03
CA ALA A 17 11.63 -40.19 -27.47
C ALA A 17 10.23 -40.58 -28.01
N LEU A 18 9.22 -39.75 -27.73
CA LEU A 18 8.09 -39.35 -28.62
C LEU A 18 7.41 -38.14 -27.93
N SER A 19 7.20 -36.96 -28.50
CA SER A 19 7.16 -36.53 -29.91
C SER A 19 7.76 -35.13 -30.10
N LEU A 20 8.72 -35.01 -31.02
CA LEU A 20 9.09 -33.74 -31.65
C LEU A 20 8.21 -33.58 -32.90
N LEU A 21 7.23 -32.68 -32.89
CA LEU A 21 6.52 -32.06 -34.04
C LEU A 21 5.09 -31.60 -33.65
N ILE A 22 4.91 -30.30 -33.37
CA ILE A 22 3.87 -29.48 -34.03
C ILE A 22 4.52 -28.13 -34.32
N VAL A 23 4.36 -27.67 -35.56
CA VAL A 23 5.10 -26.57 -36.18
C VAL A 23 4.09 -25.62 -36.83
N LEU A 24 4.26 -24.32 -36.54
CA LEU A 24 3.77 -23.15 -37.30
C LEU A 24 2.27 -22.76 -37.30
N SER A 25 2.11 -21.45 -37.56
CA SER A 25 0.96 -20.73 -38.16
C SER A 25 -0.21 -20.32 -37.25
N GLY A 26 -0.20 -19.03 -36.89
CA GLY A 26 -1.29 -18.30 -36.24
C GLY A 26 -1.27 -16.80 -36.55
N CYS A 27 -0.92 -16.40 -37.78
CA CYS A 27 -1.06 -15.01 -38.22
C CYS A 27 -2.50 -14.72 -38.65
N SER A 28 -3.08 -13.61 -38.20
CA SER A 28 -4.28 -13.01 -38.80
C SER A 28 -4.15 -11.49 -38.84
N LEU A 29 -4.09 -10.93 -40.04
CA LEU A 29 -4.26 -9.50 -40.30
C LEU A 29 -5.74 -9.23 -40.62
N GLY A 30 -6.30 -8.12 -40.14
CA GLY A 30 -7.72 -7.76 -40.33
C GLY A 30 -8.04 -6.27 -40.13
N GLN A 31 -7.66 -5.47 -41.13
CA GLN A 31 -7.97 -4.06 -41.46
C GLN A 31 -8.97 -3.18 -40.61
N LYS A 32 -8.59 -1.89 -40.47
CA LYS A 32 -9.38 -0.64 -40.19
C LYS A 32 -10.66 -0.47 -41.05
N PRO A 33 -11.60 0.50 -40.82
CA PRO A 33 -11.55 1.79 -40.05
C PRO A 33 -12.77 2.00 -39.08
N GLY A 34 -13.06 3.16 -38.45
CA GLY A 34 -12.33 4.43 -38.25
C GLY A 34 -13.15 5.73 -38.43
N VAL A 35 -13.58 6.39 -37.33
CA VAL A 35 -14.32 7.69 -37.23
C VAL A 35 -13.86 8.34 -35.90
N SER A 36 -13.45 9.61 -35.72
CA SER A 36 -13.66 10.91 -36.38
C SER A 36 -14.95 11.68 -36.02
N ALA A 37 -15.09 12.12 -34.77
CA ALA A 37 -15.83 13.35 -34.43
C ALA A 37 -15.53 13.85 -33.00
N SER A 38 -14.92 15.03 -32.88
CA SER A 38 -15.21 15.95 -31.76
C SER A 38 -16.22 16.98 -32.25
N PRO A 39 -17.09 17.50 -31.36
CA PRO A 39 -17.37 18.94 -31.41
C PRO A 39 -17.34 19.61 -30.03
N GLN A 40 -16.68 20.78 -30.02
CA GLN A 40 -17.13 22.05 -29.45
C GLN A 40 -18.19 22.01 -28.32
N SER A 41 -17.86 22.51 -27.13
CA SER A 41 -17.98 23.93 -26.74
C SER A 41 -19.40 24.32 -26.30
N SER A 42 -19.51 24.72 -25.04
CA SER A 42 -20.59 25.56 -24.52
C SER A 42 -20.03 26.35 -23.33
N ALA A 43 -20.48 27.58 -23.19
CA ALA A 43 -19.75 28.62 -22.46
C ALA A 43 -20.56 29.21 -21.30
N ILE A 44 -19.86 29.98 -20.46
CA ILE A 44 -20.39 31.02 -19.56
C ILE A 44 -21.25 30.54 -18.38
N ALA A 45 -20.73 30.78 -17.17
CA ALA A 45 -21.53 31.33 -16.06
C ALA A 45 -20.63 32.14 -15.12
N THR A 46 -20.68 33.47 -15.26
CA THR A 46 -20.05 34.40 -14.32
C THR A 46 -20.73 34.30 -12.96
N SER A 47 -20.00 33.93 -11.90
CA SER A 47 -20.51 33.97 -10.52
C SER A 47 -20.05 35.24 -9.82
N THR A 48 -21.03 35.98 -9.31
CA THR A 48 -20.91 37.37 -8.87
C THR A 48 -20.17 37.50 -7.54
N ALA A 49 -19.29 38.51 -7.42
CA ALA A 49 -18.63 38.83 -6.16
C ALA A 49 -19.62 39.42 -5.14
N THR A 50 -19.67 38.85 -3.94
CA THR A 50 -20.48 39.34 -2.82
C THR A 50 -19.74 40.49 -2.11
N PRO A 51 -20.35 41.67 -1.91
CA PRO A 51 -19.74 42.74 -1.13
C PRO A 51 -19.72 42.40 0.37
N LEU A 52 -18.56 42.56 1.00
CA LEU A 52 -18.36 42.34 2.43
C LEU A 52 -18.67 43.65 3.20
N PRO A 53 -19.65 43.68 4.12
CA PRO A 53 -19.87 44.85 4.96
C PRO A 53 -18.81 44.94 6.05
N SER A 54 -17.99 45.99 6.01
CA SER A 54 -17.12 46.38 7.13
C SER A 54 -17.96 46.79 8.34
N ALA A 55 -17.91 46.01 9.41
CA ALA A 55 -18.33 46.41 10.74
C ALA A 55 -17.10 46.46 11.66
N SER A 56 -16.49 47.65 11.75
CA SER A 56 -15.44 47.91 12.74
C SER A 56 -16.07 48.27 14.08
N SER A 57 -15.95 47.39 15.06
CA SER A 57 -16.25 47.68 16.47
C SER A 57 -15.12 47.16 17.34
N SER A 58 -14.22 48.07 17.72
CA SER A 58 -13.17 47.81 18.70
C SER A 58 -13.63 48.25 20.09
N PRO A 59 -13.88 47.33 21.03
CA PRO A 59 -13.83 47.61 22.45
C PRO A 59 -12.39 47.39 22.95
N SER A 60 -11.71 48.48 23.31
CA SER A 60 -10.51 48.41 24.14
C SER A 60 -10.91 47.94 25.54
N ALA A 61 -10.45 46.76 25.95
CA ALA A 61 -10.66 46.22 27.29
C ALA A 61 -9.31 45.82 27.89
N THR A 62 -8.90 46.57 28.92
CA THR A 62 -7.66 46.35 29.68
C THR A 62 -7.75 45.13 30.59
N ALA A 63 -6.60 44.47 30.77
CA ALA A 63 -6.28 43.41 31.75
C ALA A 63 -6.83 42.00 31.50
N SER A 64 -5.90 41.07 31.25
CA SER A 64 -6.02 39.65 31.61
C SER A 64 -4.60 39.10 31.87
N PRO A 65 -4.39 38.20 32.85
CA PRO A 65 -3.05 37.78 33.25
C PRO A 65 -2.38 36.92 32.16
N SER A 66 -1.04 36.91 32.16
CA SER A 66 -0.26 35.97 31.34
C SER A 66 -0.46 34.54 31.85
N ALA A 67 -1.53 33.89 31.37
CA ALA A 67 -1.72 32.48 31.53
C ALA A 67 -0.57 31.76 30.82
N LYS A 68 0.29 31.09 31.60
CA LYS A 68 1.26 30.12 31.10
C LYS A 68 0.53 29.22 30.07
N PRO A 69 1.01 29.11 28.82
CA PRO A 69 0.29 28.32 27.82
C PRO A 69 0.12 26.91 28.37
N THR A 70 -1.14 26.46 28.45
CA THR A 70 -1.48 25.09 28.82
C THR A 70 -0.69 24.17 27.91
N ALA A 71 0.25 23.41 28.47
CA ALA A 71 1.06 22.52 27.67
C ALA A 71 0.14 21.52 26.98
N THR A 72 0.10 21.57 25.64
CA THR A 72 -0.55 20.53 24.84
C THR A 72 0.03 19.19 25.28
N PRO A 73 -0.80 18.16 25.57
CA PRO A 73 -0.29 16.84 25.91
C PRO A 73 0.70 16.37 24.85
N ASP A 74 1.84 15.82 25.26
CA ASP A 74 2.79 15.20 24.34
C ASP A 74 2.06 14.03 23.63
N PRO A 75 1.93 14.03 22.28
CA PRO A 75 1.30 12.93 21.56
C PRO A 75 2.03 11.58 21.76
N TRP A 76 3.25 11.62 22.28
CA TRP A 76 4.10 10.47 22.60
C TRP A 76 4.13 10.12 24.11
N ASP A 77 3.20 10.64 24.91
CA ASP A 77 3.11 10.28 26.34
C ASP A 77 2.65 8.82 26.54
N GLY A 78 3.27 8.14 27.51
CA GLY A 78 3.06 6.71 27.74
C GLY A 78 3.54 5.78 26.61
N TRP A 79 4.56 6.20 25.85
CA TRP A 79 5.28 5.37 24.87
C TRP A 79 6.65 4.96 25.41
N THR A 80 7.07 3.72 25.13
CA THR A 80 8.44 3.28 25.36
C THR A 80 9.42 3.90 24.36
N LEU A 81 10.72 3.77 24.60
CA LEU A 81 11.74 4.18 23.63
C LEU A 81 11.63 3.35 22.33
N ASP A 82 11.37 2.05 22.45
CA ASP A 82 11.26 1.15 21.30
C ASP A 82 10.04 1.48 20.43
N ASP A 83 8.89 1.83 21.04
CA ASP A 83 7.72 2.34 20.30
C ASP A 83 8.10 3.60 19.49
N LYS A 84 8.82 4.54 20.12
CA LYS A 84 9.22 5.81 19.47
C LYS A 84 10.23 5.58 18.34
N ILE A 85 11.17 4.65 18.50
CA ILE A 85 12.12 4.26 17.46
C ILE A 85 11.38 3.58 16.30
N GLY A 86 10.43 2.69 16.58
CA GLY A 86 9.62 2.00 15.58
C GLY A 86 8.93 2.98 14.62
N GLN A 87 8.39 4.09 15.12
CA GLN A 87 7.73 5.12 14.31
C GLN A 87 8.66 5.87 13.34
N LEU A 88 9.97 5.85 13.57
CA LEU A 88 10.96 6.44 12.66
C LEU A 88 11.34 5.49 11.50
N ILE A 89 10.85 4.25 11.52
CA ILE A 89 11.19 3.21 10.55
C ILE A 89 10.00 2.97 9.60
N ILE A 90 10.30 3.01 8.30
CA ILE A 90 9.43 2.54 7.22
C ILE A 90 10.14 1.35 6.56
N ALA A 91 9.45 0.22 6.43
CA ALA A 91 10.04 -1.01 5.89
C ALA A 91 9.34 -1.49 4.60
N GLY A 92 10.11 -2.12 3.71
CA GLY A 92 9.52 -2.98 2.68
C GLY A 92 8.98 -4.27 3.28
N ILE A 93 8.07 -4.94 2.59
CA ILE A 93 7.54 -6.26 2.97
C ILE A 93 7.58 -7.22 1.79
N ASP A 94 7.64 -8.52 2.07
CA ASP A 94 7.65 -9.56 1.04
C ASP A 94 6.25 -10.10 0.72
N GLY A 95 6.05 -10.44 -0.55
CA GLY A 95 4.85 -11.13 -1.03
C GLY A 95 3.61 -10.25 -1.18
N THR A 96 2.49 -10.90 -1.50
CA THR A 96 1.21 -10.27 -1.86
C THR A 96 0.14 -10.37 -0.75
N THR A 97 0.52 -10.90 0.40
CA THR A 97 -0.31 -11.10 1.60
C THR A 97 0.52 -10.78 2.85
N VAL A 98 -0.14 -10.52 3.98
CA VAL A 98 0.57 -10.33 5.26
C VAL A 98 1.24 -11.64 5.66
N THR A 99 2.57 -11.65 5.64
CA THR A 99 3.40 -12.76 6.15
C THR A 99 3.58 -12.66 7.67
N ASP A 100 4.11 -13.73 8.29
CA ASP A 100 4.44 -13.70 9.71
C ASP A 100 5.56 -12.70 10.02
N GLN A 101 6.52 -12.49 9.10
CA GLN A 101 7.52 -11.43 9.23
C GLN A 101 6.91 -10.02 9.13
N THR A 102 5.97 -9.81 8.19
CA THR A 102 5.20 -8.56 8.13
C THR A 102 4.46 -8.30 9.44
N ARG A 103 3.86 -9.36 10.03
CA ARG A 103 3.17 -9.27 11.31
C ARG A 103 4.16 -8.93 12.44
N GLU A 104 5.31 -9.58 12.52
CA GLU A 104 6.32 -9.31 13.54
C GLU A 104 6.82 -7.86 13.47
N LEU A 105 7.16 -7.37 12.28
CA LEU A 105 7.55 -5.97 12.05
C LEU A 105 6.50 -4.97 12.54
N ILE A 106 5.21 -5.26 12.31
CA ILE A 106 4.11 -4.42 12.79
C ILE A 106 3.94 -4.52 14.31
N THR A 107 3.82 -5.73 14.87
CA THR A 107 3.31 -5.93 16.24
C THR A 107 4.36 -5.95 17.33
N LYS A 108 5.63 -6.23 16.99
CA LYS A 108 6.74 -6.34 17.94
C LYS A 108 7.77 -5.21 17.79
N TYR A 109 7.94 -4.69 16.57
CA TYR A 109 8.88 -3.61 16.27
C TYR A 109 8.19 -2.26 16.04
N HIS A 110 6.86 -2.19 16.22
CA HIS A 110 6.05 -0.97 16.25
C HIS A 110 6.35 0.00 15.09
N LEU A 111 6.48 -0.54 13.88
CA LEU A 111 6.77 0.24 12.66
C LEU A 111 5.92 1.51 12.53
N GLY A 112 6.53 2.57 12.02
CA GLY A 112 5.84 3.77 11.59
C GLY A 112 5.12 3.57 10.25
N GLY A 113 5.70 2.81 9.34
CA GLY A 113 5.08 2.55 8.05
C GLY A 113 5.62 1.39 7.25
N ILE A 114 4.94 1.12 6.14
CA ILE A 114 5.33 0.12 5.14
C ILE A 114 5.37 0.79 3.76
N LEU A 115 6.43 0.51 3.01
CA LEU A 115 6.60 0.91 1.62
C LEU A 115 6.32 -0.30 0.73
N LEU A 116 5.37 -0.17 -0.20
CA LEU A 116 4.97 -1.23 -1.12
C LEU A 116 5.70 -1.08 -2.45
N TYR A 117 6.24 -2.19 -2.94
CA TYR A 117 6.95 -2.29 -4.20
C TYR A 117 6.19 -3.17 -5.19
N LYS A 118 6.67 -3.17 -6.45
CA LYS A 118 6.11 -3.98 -7.55
C LYS A 118 5.81 -5.45 -7.21
N PRO A 119 6.64 -6.20 -6.45
CA PRO A 119 6.32 -7.59 -6.07
C PRO A 119 5.09 -7.74 -5.16
N ASN A 120 4.64 -6.68 -4.48
CA ASN A 120 3.50 -6.71 -3.57
C ASN A 120 2.15 -6.54 -4.28
N VAL A 121 2.15 -6.15 -5.56
CA VAL A 121 0.95 -5.76 -6.32
C VAL A 121 0.74 -6.68 -7.51
N THR A 122 -0.38 -7.41 -7.52
CA THR A 122 -0.81 -8.26 -8.66
C THR A 122 -2.17 -7.86 -9.22
N SER A 123 -3.05 -7.28 -8.39
CA SER A 123 -4.32 -6.70 -8.83
C SER A 123 -4.88 -5.76 -7.76
N THR A 124 -5.76 -4.84 -8.14
CA THR A 124 -6.45 -3.93 -7.20
C THR A 124 -7.16 -4.70 -6.07
N LYS A 125 -7.82 -5.82 -6.39
CA LYS A 125 -8.53 -6.65 -5.39
C LYS A 125 -7.56 -7.29 -4.39
N GLN A 126 -6.41 -7.78 -4.84
CA GLN A 126 -5.37 -8.32 -3.96
C GLN A 126 -4.72 -7.21 -3.13
N LEU A 127 -4.43 -6.04 -3.70
CA LEU A 127 -3.84 -4.92 -2.97
C LEU A 127 -4.76 -4.38 -1.87
N VAL A 128 -6.08 -4.32 -2.13
CA VAL A 128 -7.09 -4.01 -1.10
C VAL A 128 -7.09 -5.07 0.01
N ALA A 129 -6.94 -6.35 -0.31
CA ALA A 129 -6.83 -7.41 0.70
C ALA A 129 -5.54 -7.31 1.53
N LEU A 130 -4.39 -7.04 0.89
CA LEU A 130 -3.10 -6.84 1.55
C LEU A 130 -3.13 -5.65 2.50
N THR A 131 -3.54 -4.47 2.02
CA THR A 131 -3.59 -3.24 2.83
C THR A 131 -4.59 -3.33 3.99
N ASN A 132 -5.73 -4.01 3.81
CA ASN A 132 -6.65 -4.30 4.91
C ASN A 132 -6.08 -5.33 5.89
N GLY A 133 -5.32 -6.32 5.42
CA GLY A 133 -4.58 -7.24 6.28
C GLY A 133 -3.54 -6.53 7.15
N ILE A 134 -2.77 -5.60 6.58
CA ILE A 134 -1.79 -4.76 7.29
C ILE A 134 -2.50 -3.94 8.37
N LYS A 135 -3.60 -3.24 8.02
CA LYS A 135 -4.43 -2.50 8.98
C LYS A 135 -4.99 -3.38 10.11
N LEU A 136 -5.36 -4.63 9.79
CA LEU A 136 -5.83 -5.60 10.79
C LEU A 136 -4.72 -6.04 11.75
N ALA A 137 -3.51 -6.33 11.23
CA ALA A 137 -2.35 -6.65 12.05
C ALA A 137 -1.96 -5.48 12.97
N ASN A 138 -2.10 -4.24 12.49
CA ASN A 138 -1.76 -3.04 13.25
C ASN A 138 -2.76 -2.66 14.36
N ARG A 139 -3.89 -3.37 14.52
CA ARG A 139 -4.89 -3.03 15.56
C ARG A 139 -4.39 -3.12 17.01
N VAL A 140 -3.22 -3.74 17.24
CA VAL A 140 -2.57 -3.78 18.56
C VAL A 140 -1.79 -2.51 18.89
N ASN A 141 -1.42 -1.71 17.88
CA ASN A 141 -0.66 -0.48 18.03
C ASN A 141 -1.60 0.72 18.19
N LYS A 142 -1.14 1.75 18.90
CA LYS A 142 -1.92 2.98 19.16
C LYS A 142 -2.09 3.86 17.92
N GLN A 143 -1.15 3.83 16.97
CA GLN A 143 -1.13 4.71 15.79
C GLN A 143 -1.35 3.95 14.48
N PRO A 144 -1.93 4.60 13.46
CA PRO A 144 -2.02 4.03 12.12
C PRO A 144 -0.63 3.97 11.46
N LEU A 145 -0.41 2.94 10.63
CA LEU A 145 0.77 2.85 9.76
C LEU A 145 0.67 3.83 8.59
N TRP A 146 1.78 4.51 8.29
CA TRP A 146 2.01 5.10 6.98
C TRP A 146 2.10 4.01 5.91
N LEU A 147 1.47 4.20 4.77
CA LEU A 147 1.57 3.32 3.61
C LEU A 147 2.00 4.14 2.40
N GLY A 148 3.16 3.79 1.82
CA GLY A 148 3.71 4.45 0.63
C GLY A 148 3.88 3.49 -0.54
N ALA A 149 4.07 4.07 -1.73
CA ALA A 149 4.52 3.41 -2.96
C ALA A 149 5.11 4.48 -3.90
N ASP A 150 6.04 4.07 -4.77
CA ASP A 150 6.71 4.96 -5.73
C ASP A 150 5.90 5.03 -7.05
N GLU A 151 4.80 5.80 -7.05
CA GLU A 151 3.88 5.96 -8.20
C GLU A 151 4.17 7.28 -8.96
N GLU A 152 5.36 7.38 -9.58
CA GLU A 152 5.79 8.57 -10.34
C GLU A 152 5.16 8.63 -11.74
N GLY A 153 5.10 7.49 -12.44
CA GLY A 153 4.58 7.34 -13.78
C GLY A 153 5.67 7.18 -14.85
N GLY A 154 5.44 6.26 -15.79
CA GLY A 154 6.28 6.06 -16.97
C GLY A 154 7.18 4.83 -16.85
N ARG A 155 8.44 5.03 -16.43
CA ARG A 155 9.39 3.90 -16.19
C ARG A 155 9.30 3.36 -14.77
N VAL A 156 8.99 4.27 -13.83
CA VAL A 156 8.66 4.01 -12.43
C VAL A 156 7.14 4.05 -12.35
#